data_AF-A0A9K3L029-F1
#
_entry.id   AF-A0A9K3L029-F1
#
_cell.length_a   1.000
_cell.length_b   1.000
_cell.length_c   1.000
_cell.angle_alpha   90.00
_cell.angle_beta   90.00
_cell.angle_gamma   90.00
#
_symmetry.space_group_name_H-M   'P 1'
#
loop_
_entity.id
_entity.type
_entity.pdbx_description
1 polymer ?
#
loop_
_entity_poly.entity_id
_entity_poly.type
_entity_poly.pdbx_seq_one_letter_code
_entity_poly.pdbx_strand_id
1 'polypeptide(L)'
;MPSSASPLTSRHNRTIPWALLGGILSIYALYVEHMVHRRQTHPEAEPFVALCDIEQIGASCSILDVPNAALGWVYYTIWIVVAPKLPPKFVLLVASLAMASSVWLAVQLLMLKELCLLCWSTHVINSRLWWCAFSNNRTSGAVSTPKEKKIKRV
;
A
#
# COMPACT_ATOMS: atom_id res chain seq x y z
N MET A 1 22.92 5.74 25.23
CA MET A 1 21.65 5.13 25.69
C MET A 1 21.06 4.36 24.52
N PRO A 2 21.06 3.02 24.52
CA PRO A 2 20.40 2.28 23.44
C PRO A 2 18.90 2.45 23.63
N SER A 3 18.28 3.15 22.69
CA SER A 3 16.83 3.27 22.56
C SER A 3 16.26 1.87 22.52
N SER A 4 15.57 1.45 23.58
CA SER A 4 14.82 0.19 23.64
C SER A 4 13.75 0.24 22.57
N ALA A 5 14.08 -0.22 21.37
CA ALA A 5 13.16 -0.33 20.26
C ALA A 5 12.01 -1.23 20.73
N SER A 6 10.83 -0.63 20.88
CA SER A 6 9.62 -1.39 21.18
C SER A 6 9.41 -2.44 20.08
N PRO A 7 8.90 -3.64 20.41
CA PRO A 7 8.72 -4.72 19.43
C PRO A 7 7.86 -4.34 18.22
N LEU A 8 7.08 -3.24 18.32
CA LEU A 8 6.39 -2.59 17.20
C LEU A 8 7.34 -2.01 16.15
N THR A 9 8.40 -1.29 16.55
CA THR A 9 9.34 -0.62 15.64
C THR A 9 10.17 -1.63 14.84
N SER A 10 10.53 -2.75 15.45
CA SER A 10 11.26 -3.83 14.77
C SER A 10 10.43 -4.48 13.65
N ARG A 11 9.14 -4.73 13.87
CA ARG A 11 8.24 -5.24 12.82
C ARG A 11 7.96 -4.20 11.74
N HIS A 12 7.82 -2.93 12.11
CA HIS A 12 7.65 -1.84 11.15
C HIS A 12 8.85 -1.72 10.20
N ASN A 13 10.08 -1.82 10.72
CA ASN A 13 11.30 -1.78 9.90
C ASN A 13 11.36 -2.88 8.83
N ARG A 14 10.76 -4.06 9.08
CA ARG A 14 10.65 -5.13 8.07
C ARG A 14 9.63 -4.83 6.96
N THR A 15 8.70 -3.90 7.20
CA THR A 15 7.68 -3.47 6.21
C THR A 15 8.14 -2.29 5.35
N ILE A 16 9.12 -1.50 5.81
CA ILE A 16 9.67 -0.36 5.06
C ILE A 16 10.12 -0.70 3.64
N PRO A 17 10.92 -1.76 3.37
CA PRO A 17 11.37 -2.03 2.00
C PRO A 17 10.19 -2.31 1.05
N TRP A 18 9.14 -2.95 1.55
CA TRP A 18 7.92 -3.21 0.77
C TRP A 18 7.13 -1.93 0.49
N ALA A 19 7.01 -1.04 1.48
CA ALA A 19 6.38 0.26 1.30
C ALA A 19 7.17 1.16 0.34
N LEU A 20 8.50 1.13 0.39
CA LEU A 20 9.36 1.85 -0.55
C LEU A 20 9.21 1.31 -1.97
N LEU A 21 9.21 -0.01 -2.15
CA LEU A 21 8.98 -0.63 -3.46
C LEU A 21 7.61 -0.23 -4.02
N GLY A 22 6.57 -0.26 -3.19
CA GLY A 22 5.24 0.22 -3.55
C GLY A 22 5.23 1.70 -3.94
N GLY A 23 5.92 2.55 -3.18
CA GLY A 23 6.06 3.98 -3.47
C GLY A 23 6.78 4.25 -4.79
N ILE A 24 7.85 3.53 -5.10
CA ILE A 24 8.59 3.65 -6.37
C ILE A 24 7.69 3.25 -7.54
N LEU A 25 6.95 2.13 -7.41
CA LEU A 25 6.01 1.68 -8.45
C LEU A 25 4.88 2.69 -8.67
N SER A 26 4.37 3.30 -7.60
CA SER A 26 3.37 4.39 -7.69
C SER A 26 3.93 5.64 -8.38
N ILE A 27 5.16 6.06 -8.06
CA ILE A 27 5.81 7.20 -8.72
C ILE A 27 6.04 6.91 -10.20
N TYR A 28 6.50 5.70 -10.54
CA TYR A 28 6.69 5.28 -11.93
C TYR A 28 5.37 5.29 -12.70
N ALA A 29 4.28 4.77 -12.13
CA ALA A 29 2.97 4.82 -12.75
C ALA A 29 2.50 6.27 -13.01
N LEU A 30 2.71 7.16 -12.03
CA LEU A 30 2.36 8.58 -12.15
C LEU A 30 3.21 9.30 -13.23
N TYR A 31 4.49 8.93 -13.33
CA TYR A 31 5.38 9.43 -14.39
C TYR A 31 4.91 8.98 -15.78
N VAL A 32 4.58 7.70 -15.95
CA VAL A 32 4.07 7.16 -17.22
C VAL A 32 2.76 7.85 -17.60
N GLU A 33 1.82 7.99 -16.67
CA GLU A 33 0.54 8.67 -16.91
C GLU A 33 0.75 10.14 -17.33
N HIS A 34 1.67 10.85 -16.68
CA HIS A 34 2.02 12.22 -17.05
C HIS A 34 2.63 12.31 -18.46
N MET A 35 3.48 11.37 -18.83
CA MET A 35 4.10 11.30 -20.16
C MET A 35 3.08 10.95 -21.25
N VAL A 36 2.13 10.05 -20.98
CA VAL A 36 1.02 9.71 -21.89
C VAL A 36 0.10 10.92 -22.09
N HIS A 37 -0.22 11.67 -21.04
CA HIS A 37 -1.01 12.90 -21.16
C HIS A 37 -0.30 13.94 -22.04
N ARG A 38 1.02 14.12 -21.85
CA ARG A 38 1.83 15.04 -22.66
C ARG A 38 1.84 14.66 -24.15
N ARG A 39 1.79 13.35 -24.47
CA ARG A 39 1.69 12.84 -25.85
C ARG A 39 0.34 13.21 -26.50
N GLN A 40 -0.77 13.13 -25.77
CA GLN A 40 -2.09 13.53 -26.30
C GLN A 40 -2.13 15.02 -26.64
N THR A 41 -1.43 15.86 -25.88
CA THR A 41 -1.38 17.31 -26.13
C THR A 41 -0.36 17.69 -27.22
N HIS A 42 0.67 16.88 -27.46
CA HIS A 42 1.72 17.12 -28.46
C HIS A 42 2.02 15.85 -29.30
N PRO A 43 1.30 15.64 -30.42
CA PRO A 43 1.41 14.41 -31.21
C PRO A 43 2.72 14.25 -32.01
N GLU A 44 3.59 15.26 -32.07
CA GLU A 44 4.91 15.18 -32.73
C GLU A 44 6.05 14.64 -31.84
N ALA A 45 5.78 14.29 -30.59
CA ALA A 45 6.78 13.67 -29.73
C ALA A 45 7.04 12.20 -30.11
N GLU A 46 8.33 11.83 -30.19
CA GLU A 46 8.83 10.46 -30.43
C GLU A 46 8.03 9.38 -29.65
N PRO A 47 7.80 8.19 -30.24
CA PRO A 47 6.99 7.15 -29.62
C PRO A 47 7.64 6.63 -28.32
N PHE A 48 7.14 7.09 -27.18
CA PHE A 48 7.48 6.52 -25.88
C PHE A 48 6.72 5.21 -25.69
N VAL A 49 7.44 4.09 -25.62
CA VAL A 49 6.90 2.76 -25.29
C VAL A 49 7.10 2.55 -23.80
N ALA A 50 6.02 2.62 -23.01
CA ALA A 50 6.12 2.34 -21.59
C ALA A 50 6.30 0.83 -21.35
N LEU A 51 7.05 0.41 -20.32
CA LEU A 51 7.11 -1.01 -19.92
C LEU A 51 5.73 -1.57 -19.46
N CYS A 52 4.78 -0.69 -19.19
CA CYS A 52 3.40 -1.03 -18.81
C CYS A 52 2.38 -0.72 -19.93
N ASP A 53 2.84 -0.42 -21.14
CA ASP A 53 1.99 -0.21 -22.31
C ASP A 53 1.52 -1.57 -22.84
N ILE A 54 0.37 -2.03 -22.37
CA ILE A 54 -0.45 -3.01 -23.09
C ILE A 54 -1.38 -2.15 -23.93
N GLU A 55 -1.28 -2.27 -25.26
CA GLU A 55 -1.72 -1.33 -26.31
C GLU A 55 -3.20 -0.86 -26.32
N GLN A 56 -4.00 -1.05 -25.26
CA GLN A 56 -5.44 -0.83 -25.31
C GLN A 56 -6.07 0.02 -24.18
N ILE A 57 -5.34 0.39 -23.12
CA ILE A 57 -5.98 0.97 -21.93
C ILE A 57 -5.57 2.44 -21.71
N GLY A 58 -6.21 3.32 -22.47
CA GLY A 58 -6.43 4.73 -22.09
C GLY A 58 -7.46 4.87 -20.97
N ALA A 59 -7.42 4.04 -19.93
CA ALA A 59 -8.36 4.13 -18.81
C ALA A 59 -7.91 5.19 -17.79
N SER A 60 -8.13 6.45 -18.14
CA SER A 60 -8.33 7.51 -17.17
C SER A 60 -9.66 7.23 -16.45
N CYS A 61 -9.66 6.37 -15.42
CA CYS A 61 -10.84 6.18 -14.58
C CYS A 61 -10.99 7.37 -13.62
N SER A 62 -11.44 8.49 -14.17
CA SER A 62 -11.72 9.77 -13.49
C SER A 62 -13.01 9.72 -12.65
N ILE A 63 -13.10 8.81 -11.66
CA ILE A 63 -14.20 8.87 -10.67
C ILE A 63 -13.82 9.80 -9.50
N LEU A 64 -12.52 9.95 -9.23
CA LEU A 64 -11.91 11.14 -8.64
C LEU A 64 -10.87 11.59 -9.67
N ASP A 65 -10.71 12.89 -9.96
CA ASP A 65 -9.62 13.45 -10.80
C ASP A 65 -8.20 13.23 -10.18
N VAL A 66 -8.03 12.18 -9.38
CA VAL A 66 -6.80 11.79 -8.73
C VAL A 66 -6.33 10.48 -9.33
N PRO A 67 -5.13 10.44 -9.95
CA PRO A 67 -4.61 9.22 -10.52
C PRO A 67 -4.48 8.13 -9.45
N ASN A 68 -4.87 6.89 -9.77
CA ASN A 68 -4.77 5.76 -8.83
C ASN A 68 -3.35 5.57 -8.28
N ALA A 69 -2.35 5.95 -9.08
CA ALA A 69 -0.94 6.02 -8.68
C ALA A 69 -0.69 6.99 -7.51
N ALA A 70 -1.37 8.14 -7.47
CA ALA A 70 -1.27 9.10 -6.37
C ALA A 70 -1.87 8.55 -5.07
N LEU A 71 -3.00 7.83 -5.14
CA LEU A 71 -3.58 7.17 -3.96
C LEU A 71 -2.62 6.14 -3.36
N GLY A 72 -1.93 5.37 -4.20
CA GLY A 72 -0.87 4.45 -3.77
C GLY A 72 0.29 5.19 -3.08
N TRP A 73 0.80 6.27 -3.69
CA TRP A 73 1.87 7.08 -3.11
C TRP A 73 1.50 7.68 -1.75
N VAL A 74 0.29 8.25 -1.63
CA VAL A 74 -0.24 8.77 -0.37
C VAL A 74 -0.36 7.67 0.68
N TYR A 75 -0.83 6.48 0.30
CA TYR A 75 -0.92 5.35 1.22
C TYR A 75 0.46 4.91 1.76
N TYR A 76 1.46 4.73 0.90
CA TYR A 76 2.80 4.30 1.35
C TYR A 76 3.53 5.36 2.16
N THR A 77 3.36 6.65 1.84
CA THR A 77 3.94 7.75 2.63
C THR A 77 3.29 7.84 4.02
N ILE A 78 1.97 7.73 4.12
CA ILE A 78 1.26 7.63 5.40
C ILE A 78 1.71 6.39 6.17
N TRP A 79 1.93 5.26 5.50
CA TRP A 79 2.42 4.05 6.15
C TRP A 79 3.78 4.28 6.82
N ILE A 80 4.73 4.92 6.16
CA ILE A 80 6.08 5.16 6.69
C ILE A 80 6.04 6.18 7.86
N VAL A 81 5.26 7.25 7.73
CA VAL A 81 5.31 8.39 8.68
C VAL A 81 4.35 8.23 9.86
N VAL A 82 3.17 7.64 9.62
CA VAL A 82 2.04 7.65 10.55
C VAL A 82 1.83 6.28 11.21
N ALA A 83 2.08 5.17 10.52
CA ALA A 83 1.92 3.83 11.11
C ALA A 83 2.71 3.59 12.41
N PRO A 84 3.95 4.09 12.62
CA PRO A 84 4.66 3.88 13.89
C PRO A 84 4.07 4.69 15.06
N LYS A 85 3.26 5.72 14.77
CA LYS A 85 2.63 6.61 15.76
C LYS A 85 1.20 6.19 16.13
N LEU A 86 0.60 5.29 15.35
CA LEU A 86 -0.78 4.86 15.52
C LEU A 86 -0.90 3.53 16.29
N PRO A 87 -2.01 3.33 17.03
CA PRO A 87 -2.29 2.04 17.65
C PRO A 87 -2.51 0.93 16.60
N PRO A 88 -2.14 -0.32 16.89
CA PRO A 88 -2.12 -1.42 15.92
C PRO A 88 -3.50 -1.74 15.32
N LYS A 89 -4.59 -1.48 16.05
CA LYS A 89 -5.97 -1.65 15.56
C LYS A 89 -6.30 -0.65 14.44
N PHE A 90 -5.85 0.60 14.57
CA PHE A 90 -6.07 1.63 13.55
C PHE A 90 -5.23 1.35 12.30
N VAL A 91 -3.97 0.93 12.46
CA VAL A 91 -3.11 0.53 11.34
C VAL A 91 -3.74 -0.63 10.54
N LEU A 92 -4.33 -1.62 11.24
CA LEU A 92 -5.05 -2.72 10.58
C LEU A 92 -6.32 -2.23 9.85
N LEU A 93 -7.06 -1.27 10.41
CA LEU A 93 -8.26 -0.71 9.78
C LEU A 93 -7.89 0.00 8.47
N VAL A 94 -6.87 0.87 8.51
CA VAL A 94 -6.36 1.58 7.32
C VAL A 94 -5.84 0.58 6.28
N ALA A 95 -5.10 -0.45 6.69
CA ALA A 95 -4.64 -1.50 5.79
C ALA A 95 -5.80 -2.28 5.14
N SER A 96 -6.86 -2.56 5.90
CA SER A 96 -8.04 -3.28 5.39
C SER A 96 -8.81 -2.44 4.35
N LEU A 97 -8.94 -1.14 4.59
CA LEU A 97 -9.54 -0.22 3.62
C LEU A 97 -8.70 -0.11 2.33
N ALA A 98 -7.38 -0.03 2.46
CA ALA A 98 -6.47 -0.03 1.31
C ALA A 98 -6.57 -1.33 0.50
N MET A 99 -6.69 -2.48 1.17
CA MET A 99 -6.92 -3.77 0.53
C MET A 99 -8.27 -3.83 -0.20
N ALA A 100 -9.35 -3.38 0.43
CA ALA A 100 -10.68 -3.34 -0.19
C ALA A 100 -10.69 -2.44 -1.43
N SER A 101 -10.08 -1.25 -1.35
CA SER A 101 -9.92 -0.34 -2.48
C SER A 101 -9.10 -0.96 -3.62
N SER A 102 -7.99 -1.64 -3.29
CA SER A 102 -7.15 -2.33 -4.27
C SER A 102 -7.87 -3.49 -4.97
N VAL A 103 -8.67 -4.28 -4.26
CA VAL A 103 -9.49 -5.36 -4.84
C VAL A 103 -10.56 -4.79 -5.76
N TRP A 104 -11.25 -3.73 -5.34
CA TRP A 104 -12.26 -3.07 -6.16
C TRP A 104 -11.68 -2.60 -7.50
N LEU A 105 -10.54 -1.90 -7.46
CA LEU A 105 -9.79 -1.48 -8.64
C LEU A 105 -9.40 -2.66 -9.54
N ALA A 106 -8.84 -3.73 -8.95
CA ALA A 106 -8.45 -4.91 -9.69
C ALA A 106 -9.64 -5.56 -10.41
N VAL A 107 -10.82 -5.63 -9.78
CA VAL A 107 -12.04 -6.18 -10.40
C VAL A 107 -12.50 -5.32 -11.58
N GLN A 108 -12.46 -3.99 -11.45
CA GLN A 108 -12.79 -3.09 -12.56
C GLN A 108 -11.85 -3.30 -13.76
N LEU A 109 -10.56 -3.52 -13.50
CA LEU A 109 -9.56 -3.78 -14.54
C LEU A 109 -9.69 -5.18 -15.17
N LEU A 110 -10.08 -6.20 -14.40
CA LEU A 110 -10.32 -7.55 -14.92
C LEU A 110 -11.49 -7.59 -15.92
N MET A 111 -12.48 -6.70 -15.79
CA MET A 111 -13.57 -6.56 -16.76
C MET A 111 -13.09 -6.07 -18.13
N LEU A 112 -11.91 -5.46 -18.22
CA LEU A 112 -11.29 -5.02 -19.48
C LEU A 112 -10.41 -6.11 -20.13
N LYS A 113 -10.36 -7.34 -19.58
CA LYS A 113 -9.58 -8.50 -20.09
C LYS A 113 -8.05 -8.30 -20.19
N GLU A 114 -7.49 -7.28 -19.56
CA GLU A 114 -6.03 -7.08 -19.55
C GLU A 114 -5.41 -7.35 -18.17
N LEU A 115 -4.35 -8.15 -18.16
CA LEU A 115 -3.57 -8.41 -16.95
C LEU A 115 -2.64 -7.23 -16.66
N CYS A 116 -3.09 -6.30 -15.82
CA CYS A 116 -2.24 -5.20 -15.36
C CYS A 116 -1.21 -5.69 -14.32
N LEU A 117 0.05 -5.91 -14.74
CA LEU A 117 1.16 -6.30 -13.87
C LEU A 117 1.32 -5.35 -12.67
N LEU A 118 1.06 -4.05 -12.86
CA LEU A 118 1.19 -3.03 -11.83
C LEU A 118 0.14 -3.21 -10.72
N CYS A 119 -1.11 -3.53 -11.06
CA CYS A 119 -2.18 -3.79 -10.07
C CYS A 119 -1.95 -5.10 -9.30
N TRP A 120 -1.45 -6.14 -9.95
CA TRP A 120 -1.05 -7.36 -9.26
C TRP A 120 0.12 -7.11 -8.29
N SER A 121 1.10 -6.29 -8.69
CA SER A 121 2.24 -5.95 -7.83
C SER A 121 1.81 -5.15 -6.60
N THR A 122 0.95 -4.15 -6.76
CA THR A 122 0.44 -3.35 -5.62
C THR A 122 -0.46 -4.19 -4.72
N HIS A 123 -1.25 -5.11 -5.28
CA HIS A 123 -2.06 -6.03 -4.50
C HIS A 123 -1.20 -6.96 -3.63
N VAL A 124 -0.11 -7.50 -4.17
CA VAL A 124 0.84 -8.33 -3.41
C VAL A 124 1.50 -7.52 -2.29
N ILE A 125 1.95 -6.29 -2.57
CA ILE A 125 2.57 -5.41 -1.58
C ILE A 125 1.57 -5.06 -0.46
N ASN A 126 0.36 -4.63 -0.81
CA ASN A 126 -0.69 -4.30 0.16
C ASN A 126 -1.09 -5.50 1.02
N SER A 127 -1.17 -6.70 0.43
CA SER A 127 -1.45 -7.94 1.16
C SER A 127 -0.36 -8.25 2.18
N ARG A 128 0.91 -8.02 1.83
CA ARG A 128 2.04 -8.21 2.75
C ARG A 128 2.00 -7.20 3.90
N LEU A 129 1.74 -5.93 3.62
CA LEU A 129 1.61 -4.88 4.65
C LEU A 129 0.44 -5.18 5.61
N TRP A 130 -0.71 -5.59 5.07
CA TRP A 130 -1.88 -6.00 5.84
C TRP A 130 -1.59 -7.22 6.71
N TRP A 131 -0.92 -8.25 6.18
CA TRP A 131 -0.53 -9.43 6.94
C TRP A 131 0.38 -9.09 8.13
N CYS A 132 1.34 -8.18 7.92
CA CYS A 132 2.20 -7.69 8.98
C CYS A 132 1.40 -6.92 10.07
N ALA A 133 0.46 -6.06 9.68
CA ALA A 133 -0.40 -5.34 10.62
C ALA A 133 -1.33 -6.28 11.40
N PHE A 134 -1.90 -7.29 10.73
CA PHE A 134 -2.75 -8.30 11.35
C PHE A 134 -2.00 -9.13 12.39
N SER A 135 -0.80 -9.57 12.04
CA SER A 135 0.09 -10.30 12.95
C SER A 135 0.46 -9.46 14.19
N ASN A 136 0.59 -8.14 14.04
CA ASN A 136 0.88 -7.22 15.15
C ASN A 136 -0.32 -7.06 16.10
N ASN A 137 -1.54 -6.98 15.56
CA ASN A 137 -2.76 -6.85 16.36
C ASN A 137 -3.01 -8.10 17.23
N ARG A 138 -2.77 -9.30 16.68
CA ARG A 138 -2.85 -10.56 17.45
C ARG A 138 -1.88 -10.60 18.63
N THR A 139 -0.63 -10.15 18.45
CA THR A 139 0.36 -10.11 19.53
C THR A 139 -0.04 -9.10 20.62
N SER A 140 -0.64 -7.97 20.24
CA SER A 140 -1.09 -6.94 21.20
C SER A 140 -2.29 -7.41 22.04
N GLY A 141 -3.20 -8.21 21.47
CA GLY A 141 -4.34 -8.78 22.20
C GLY A 141 -3.97 -9.92 23.16
N ALA A 142 -2.84 -10.61 22.93
CA ALA A 142 -2.37 -11.69 23.79
C ALA A 142 -1.66 -11.19 25.07
N VAL A 143 -1.11 -9.98 25.04
CA VAL A 143 -0.37 -9.39 26.19
C VAL A 143 -1.32 -8.78 27.24
N SER A 144 -2.58 -8.48 26.89
CA SER A 144 -3.54 -7.83 27.78
C SER A 144 -4.22 -8.74 28.83
N THR A 145 -3.79 -9.99 29.01
CA THR A 145 -4.22 -10.80 30.17
C THR A 145 -3.07 -11.02 31.15
N PRO A 146 -2.74 -10.06 32.03
CA PRO A 146 -2.16 -10.40 33.32
C PRO A 146 -3.25 -11.11 34.12
N LYS A 147 -3.26 -12.45 34.12
CA LYS A 147 -3.92 -13.18 35.20
C LYS A 147 -3.16 -12.82 36.48
N GLU A 148 -3.71 -11.88 37.24
CA GLU A 148 -3.36 -11.63 38.63
C GLU A 148 -3.50 -12.98 39.37
N LYS A 149 -2.38 -13.71 39.50
CA LYS A 149 -2.29 -14.83 40.43
C LYS A 149 -2.32 -14.21 41.82
N LYS A 150 -3.52 -14.13 42.40
CA LYS A 150 -3.75 -13.82 43.81
C LYS A 150 -3.05 -14.89 44.65
N ILE A 151 -1.79 -14.65 45.01
CA ILE A 151 -1.05 -15.42 46.00
C ILE A 151 -1.65 -15.04 47.36
N LYS A 152 -2.64 -15.81 47.83
CA LYS A 152 -3.02 -15.83 49.24
C LYS A 152 -1.86 -16.50 50.00
N ARG A 153 -1.08 -15.69 50.73
CA ARG A 153 -0.24 -16.20 51.81
C ARG A 153 -1.14 -16.56 53.00
N VAL A 154 -0.80 -17.73 53.54
CA VAL A 154 -1.13 -18.36 54.83
C VAL A 154 -1.81 -17.47 55.85
#